data_AF-A0A2G9XGN5-F1
#
_entry.id   AF-A0A2G9XGN5-F1
#
_cell.length_a   1.000
_cell.length_b   1.000
_cell.length_c   1.000
_cell.angle_alpha   90.00
_cell.angle_beta   90.00
_cell.angle_gamma   90.00
#
_symmetry.space_group_name_H-M   'P 1'
#
loop_
_entity.id
_entity.type
_entity.pdbx_description
1 polymer ?
#
loop_
_entity_poly.entity_id
_entity_poly.type
_entity_poly.pdbx_seq_one_letter_code
_entity_poly.pdbx_strand_id
1 'polypeptide(L)'
;MIRNTRALARVQIPPRFAQTIRVEPSPLEKALYEKLSALVRDINVADGIRHRLLLRNLLEEAGSSPQAVSVTLSRLLQREDNLRLYEKEIEAIYHLGLSLKESSKNKTLLKLIETSPEKKIIFVKYLGTLKYIAEFLTSRKLPFALFHGQMDQRMKDEQIQSFRERQNILLTTEIGGEGRNLQFCHCMINYDLPWNPMRIEQRIGRIHRIGQEKEVLIYNLCAVESAEDYILEILDKKINMFEMVIGEIEMILGRIREERDFSEMVYDIWNLTSTEEREKRFGQLEDKLKRAKTGYQQTKALEEKLFGENYEL
;
A
#
# COMPACT_ATOMS: atom_id res chain seq x y z
N MET A 1 -10.94 -21.96 18.93
CA MET A 1 -11.01 -20.49 18.76
C MET A 1 -12.37 -20.16 18.18
N ILE A 2 -13.27 -19.57 18.96
CA ILE A 2 -14.61 -19.20 18.48
C ILE A 2 -14.47 -17.91 17.66
N ARG A 3 -14.76 -17.98 16.36
CA ARG A 3 -14.80 -16.81 15.45
C ARG A 3 -16.25 -16.54 15.09
N ASN A 4 -16.87 -15.54 15.72
CA ASN A 4 -18.19 -15.06 15.30
C ASN A 4 -18.05 -14.18 14.05
N THR A 5 -18.76 -14.56 12.98
CA THR A 5 -18.91 -13.70 11.80
C THR A 5 -19.92 -12.60 12.08
N ARG A 6 -19.66 -11.42 11.51
CA ARG A 6 -20.42 -10.17 11.75
C ARG A 6 -21.91 -10.26 11.39
N ALA A 7 -22.31 -11.28 10.62
CA ALA A 7 -23.71 -11.57 10.30
C ALA A 7 -24.54 -12.04 11.51
N LEU A 8 -23.90 -12.65 12.52
CA LEU A 8 -24.58 -13.19 13.72
C LEU A 8 -24.98 -12.12 14.73
N ALA A 9 -24.32 -10.96 14.74
CA ALA A 9 -24.66 -9.83 15.60
C ALA A 9 -25.33 -8.78 14.73
N ARG A 10 -26.63 -8.49 14.94
CA ARG A 10 -27.45 -7.49 14.22
C ARG A 10 -26.93 -6.04 14.37
N VAL A 11 -25.67 -5.80 14.03
CA VAL A 11 -24.98 -4.52 14.16
C VAL A 11 -24.97 -3.88 12.78
N GLN A 12 -25.79 -2.85 12.59
CA GLN A 12 -25.74 -2.03 11.39
C GLN A 12 -24.48 -1.17 11.43
N ILE A 13 -23.49 -1.56 10.64
CA ILE A 13 -22.31 -0.72 10.35
C ILE A 13 -22.55 -0.12 8.96
N PRO A 14 -22.33 1.20 8.76
CA PRO A 14 -22.43 1.82 7.44
C PRO A 14 -21.59 1.10 6.38
N PRO A 15 -21.97 1.17 5.10
CA PRO A 15 -21.18 0.59 4.02
C PRO A 15 -19.80 1.25 3.93
N ARG A 16 -18.87 0.54 3.29
CA ARG A 16 -17.56 1.07 2.91
C ARG A 16 -17.40 1.02 1.39
N PHE A 17 -16.76 2.03 0.83
CA PHE A 17 -16.46 2.14 -0.58
C PHE A 17 -14.96 2.28 -0.76
N ALA A 18 -14.36 1.40 -1.57
CA ALA A 18 -12.95 1.46 -1.91
C ALA A 18 -12.79 1.78 -3.40
N GLN A 19 -11.96 2.77 -3.70
CA GLN A 19 -11.64 3.17 -5.06
C GLN A 19 -10.13 3.25 -5.26
N THR A 20 -9.64 2.57 -6.28
CA THR A 20 -8.27 2.71 -6.76
C THR A 20 -8.20 3.87 -7.76
N ILE A 21 -7.40 4.89 -7.44
CA ILE A 21 -7.12 6.03 -8.31
C ILE A 21 -5.76 5.81 -8.96
N ARG A 22 -5.80 5.49 -10.25
CA ARG A 22 -4.62 5.40 -11.12
C ARG A 22 -4.14 6.81 -11.45
N VAL A 23 -2.88 7.07 -11.12
CA VAL A 23 -2.23 8.38 -11.23
C VAL A 23 -1.19 8.32 -12.34
N GLU A 24 -1.40 9.12 -13.37
CA GLU A 24 -0.45 9.27 -14.46
C GLU A 24 0.82 9.98 -13.98
N PRO A 25 2.01 9.39 -14.11
CA PRO A 25 3.26 10.05 -13.74
C PRO A 25 3.60 11.17 -14.71
N SER A 26 4.26 12.22 -14.20
CA SER A 26 4.88 13.24 -15.06
C SER A 26 6.06 12.65 -15.84
N PRO A 27 6.51 13.31 -16.93
CA PRO A 27 7.66 12.82 -17.71
C PRO A 27 8.93 12.60 -16.87
N LEU A 28 9.16 13.44 -15.86
CA LEU A 28 10.31 13.31 -14.96
C LEU A 28 10.14 12.15 -13.96
N GLU A 29 8.93 11.91 -13.46
CA GLU A 29 8.62 10.74 -12.62
C GLU A 29 8.79 9.44 -13.42
N LYS A 30 8.31 9.42 -14.67
CA LYS A 30 8.49 8.28 -15.58
C LYS A 30 9.97 8.03 -15.85
N ALA A 31 10.75 9.07 -16.15
CA ALA A 31 12.20 8.96 -16.34
C ALA A 31 12.92 8.44 -15.08
N LEU A 32 12.51 8.88 -13.89
CA LEU A 32 13.05 8.37 -12.62
C LEU A 32 12.77 6.87 -12.48
N TYR A 33 11.52 6.46 -12.69
CA TYR A 33 11.09 5.08 -12.55
C TYR A 33 11.79 4.16 -13.56
N GLU A 34 11.92 4.58 -14.82
CA GLU A 34 12.60 3.83 -15.88
C GLU A 34 14.09 3.65 -15.58
N LYS A 35 14.79 4.72 -15.18
CA LYS A 35 16.21 4.67 -14.82
C LYS A 35 16.45 3.76 -13.61
N LEU A 36 15.61 3.86 -12.58
CA LEU A 36 15.71 3.00 -11.42
C LEU A 36 15.41 1.54 -11.76
N SER A 37 14.38 1.28 -12.59
CA SER A 37 14.05 -0.08 -13.03
C SER A 37 15.17 -0.69 -13.87
N ALA A 38 15.85 0.09 -14.71
CA ALA A 38 17.03 -0.35 -15.44
C ALA A 38 18.17 -0.72 -14.47
N LEU A 39 18.53 0.20 -13.55
CA LEU A 39 19.55 -0.06 -12.54
C LEU A 39 19.25 -1.33 -11.71
N VAL A 40 18.00 -1.49 -11.27
CA VAL A 40 17.57 -2.65 -10.50
C VAL A 40 17.74 -3.94 -11.29
N ARG A 41 17.38 -3.95 -12.58
CA ARG A 41 17.57 -5.13 -13.45
C ARG A 41 19.04 -5.44 -13.66
N ASP A 42 19.88 -4.43 -13.88
CA ASP A 42 21.32 -4.63 -14.09
C ASP A 42 21.98 -5.23 -12.85
N ILE A 43 21.68 -4.69 -11.66
CA ILE A 43 22.15 -5.27 -10.39
C ILE A 43 21.56 -6.67 -10.17
N ASN A 44 20.29 -6.91 -10.54
CA ASN A 44 19.67 -8.22 -10.38
C ASN A 44 20.35 -9.30 -11.23
N VAL A 45 20.75 -8.96 -12.46
CA VAL A 45 21.52 -9.86 -13.35
C VAL A 45 22.92 -10.11 -12.81
N ALA A 46 23.59 -9.09 -12.29
CA ALA A 46 24.97 -9.20 -11.80
C ALA A 46 25.08 -9.91 -10.43
N ASP A 47 24.22 -9.55 -9.46
CA ASP A 47 24.30 -10.01 -8.07
C ASP A 47 22.92 -9.93 -7.35
N GLY A 48 21.85 -10.35 -8.03
CA GLY A 48 20.48 -10.20 -7.54
C GLY A 48 20.17 -10.98 -6.26
N ILE A 49 20.80 -12.13 -6.03
CA ILE A 49 20.56 -12.93 -4.82
C ILE A 49 21.01 -12.18 -3.57
N ARG A 50 22.19 -11.54 -3.61
CA ARG A 50 22.76 -10.80 -2.49
C ARG A 50 21.97 -9.53 -2.19
N HIS A 51 21.53 -8.83 -3.23
CA HIS A 51 20.87 -7.53 -3.11
C HIS A 51 19.34 -7.58 -3.20
N ARG A 52 18.73 -8.78 -3.26
CA ARG A 52 17.29 -8.99 -3.49
C ARG A 52 16.36 -8.08 -2.68
N LEU A 53 16.62 -7.97 -1.37
CA LEU A 53 15.79 -7.15 -0.47
C LEU A 53 15.92 -5.65 -0.77
N LEU A 54 17.13 -5.18 -1.09
CA LEU A 54 17.39 -3.79 -1.46
C LEU A 54 16.70 -3.44 -2.77
N LEU A 55 16.89 -4.27 -3.80
CA LEU A 55 16.32 -4.09 -5.13
C LEU A 55 14.80 -4.04 -5.09
N ARG A 56 14.18 -4.96 -4.32
CA ARG A 56 12.75 -4.92 -4.05
C ARG A 56 12.36 -3.59 -3.44
N ASN A 57 12.98 -3.22 -2.32
CA ASN A 57 12.64 -2.00 -1.59
C ASN A 57 12.73 -0.75 -2.47
N LEU A 58 13.74 -0.63 -3.32
CA LEU A 58 13.88 0.49 -4.27
C LEU A 58 12.69 0.59 -5.23
N LEU A 59 12.24 -0.53 -5.80
CA LEU A 59 11.08 -0.55 -6.69
C LEU A 59 9.78 -0.18 -5.96
N GLU A 60 9.61 -0.68 -4.74
CA GLU A 60 8.45 -0.30 -3.90
C GLU A 60 8.48 1.19 -3.53
N GLU A 61 9.65 1.73 -3.20
CA GLU A 61 9.83 3.15 -2.87
C GLU A 61 9.54 4.05 -4.08
N ALA A 62 9.83 3.58 -5.29
CA ALA A 62 9.61 4.32 -6.52
C ALA A 62 8.13 4.46 -6.90
N GLY A 63 7.31 3.45 -6.60
CA GLY A 63 5.85 3.56 -6.70
C GLY A 63 5.27 4.50 -5.63
N SER A 64 5.99 4.65 -4.52
CA SER A 64 5.62 5.58 -3.45
C SER A 64 5.97 7.04 -3.74
N SER A 65 7.24 7.41 -3.63
CA SER A 65 7.70 8.78 -3.87
C SER A 65 9.17 8.87 -4.26
N PRO A 66 9.57 9.90 -5.04
CA PRO A 66 10.97 10.16 -5.35
C PRO A 66 11.86 10.26 -4.11
N GLN A 67 11.35 10.84 -3.03
CA GLN A 67 12.09 11.06 -1.78
C GLN A 67 12.33 9.77 -1.01
N ALA A 68 11.41 8.79 -1.08
CA ALA A 68 11.64 7.48 -0.51
C ALA A 68 12.85 6.81 -1.17
N VAL A 69 12.89 6.82 -2.51
CA VAL A 69 14.02 6.32 -3.29
C VAL A 69 15.31 7.06 -2.94
N SER A 70 15.29 8.40 -2.92
CA SER A 70 16.47 9.20 -2.62
C SER A 70 17.07 8.91 -1.23
N VAL A 71 16.23 8.63 -0.21
CA VAL A 71 16.69 8.23 1.12
C VAL A 71 17.48 6.91 1.06
N THR A 72 17.03 5.94 0.27
CA THR A 72 17.76 4.67 0.12
C THR A 72 19.03 4.84 -0.71
N LEU A 73 18.96 5.56 -1.84
CA LEU A 73 20.13 5.80 -2.69
C LEU A 73 21.25 6.58 -1.97
N SER A 74 20.90 7.60 -1.17
CA SER A 74 21.90 8.33 -0.36
C SER A 74 22.67 7.41 0.60
N ARG A 75 21.99 6.42 1.19
CA ARG A 75 22.66 5.42 2.05
C ARG A 75 23.54 4.47 1.25
N LEU A 76 23.16 4.14 0.01
CA LEU A 76 23.98 3.31 -0.86
C LEU A 76 25.27 4.02 -1.27
N LEU A 77 25.21 5.31 -1.59
CA LEU A 77 26.38 6.13 -1.91
C LEU A 77 27.38 6.23 -0.74
N GLN A 78 26.93 6.02 0.50
CA GLN A 78 27.79 6.03 1.69
C GLN A 78 28.38 4.66 2.03
N ARG A 79 27.97 3.58 1.36
CA ARG A 79 28.43 2.22 1.65
C ARG A 79 29.60 1.84 0.76
N GLU A 80 30.59 1.18 1.34
CA GLU A 80 31.64 0.51 0.58
C GLU A 80 31.17 -0.92 0.25
N ASP A 81 30.59 -1.12 -0.93
CA ASP A 81 30.21 -2.44 -1.44
C ASP A 81 30.43 -2.53 -2.95
N ASN A 82 30.21 -3.72 -3.53
CA ASN A 82 30.33 -4.00 -4.96
C ASN A 82 29.39 -3.17 -5.86
N LEU A 83 28.44 -2.43 -5.27
CA LEU A 83 27.58 -1.49 -5.97
C LEU A 83 28.29 -0.19 -6.42
N ARG A 84 29.56 0.02 -6.04
CA ARG A 84 30.39 1.14 -6.55
C ARG A 84 30.48 1.19 -8.07
N LEU A 85 30.36 0.04 -8.75
CA LEU A 85 30.31 0.00 -10.22
C LEU A 85 29.14 0.79 -10.81
N TYR A 86 28.07 1.01 -10.02
CA TYR A 86 26.87 1.76 -10.40
C TYR A 86 26.79 3.14 -9.73
N GLU A 87 27.89 3.64 -9.15
CA GLU A 87 27.89 4.87 -8.34
C GLU A 87 27.36 6.08 -9.12
N LYS A 88 27.77 6.22 -10.39
CA LYS A 88 27.34 7.33 -11.27
C LYS A 88 25.84 7.26 -11.56
N GLU A 89 25.32 6.07 -11.83
CA GLU A 89 23.91 5.82 -12.08
C GLU A 89 23.07 6.09 -10.83
N ILE A 90 23.53 5.61 -9.67
CA ILE A 90 22.89 5.85 -8.36
C ILE A 90 22.84 7.35 -8.06
N GLU A 91 23.95 8.08 -8.27
CA GLU A 91 24.04 9.53 -8.05
C GLU A 91 23.09 10.29 -8.97
N ALA A 92 23.05 9.93 -10.26
CA ALA A 92 22.13 10.54 -11.23
C ALA A 92 20.66 10.35 -10.84
N ILE A 93 20.26 9.13 -10.44
CA ILE A 93 18.88 8.83 -9.99
C ILE A 93 18.58 9.56 -8.68
N TYR A 94 19.53 9.62 -7.75
CA TYR A 94 19.41 10.33 -6.49
C TYR A 94 19.10 11.82 -6.70
N HIS A 95 19.87 12.50 -7.55
CA HIS A 95 19.66 13.92 -7.86
C HIS A 95 18.36 14.18 -8.62
N LEU A 96 18.00 13.30 -9.55
CA LEU A 96 16.71 13.39 -10.23
C LEU A 96 15.56 13.29 -9.22
N GLY A 97 15.63 12.35 -8.27
CA GLY A 97 14.63 12.20 -7.20
C GLY A 97 14.50 13.44 -6.31
N LEU A 98 15.62 14.07 -5.96
CA LEU A 98 15.62 15.30 -5.16
C LEU A 98 15.02 16.52 -5.88
N SER A 99 15.13 16.56 -7.22
CA SER A 99 14.57 17.63 -8.05
C SER A 99 13.04 17.62 -8.09
N LEU A 100 12.42 16.45 -7.86
CA LEU A 100 10.98 16.24 -7.90
C LEU A 100 10.29 16.67 -6.59
N LYS A 101 10.10 17.98 -6.42
CA LYS A 101 9.43 18.56 -5.23
C LYS A 101 7.92 18.34 -5.20
N GLU A 102 7.30 18.04 -6.34
CA GLU A 102 5.86 17.78 -6.43
C GLU A 102 5.58 16.63 -7.41
N SER A 103 4.98 15.57 -6.90
CA SER A 103 4.61 14.36 -7.64
C SER A 103 3.18 14.45 -8.17
N SER A 104 2.86 13.62 -9.15
CA SER A 104 1.48 13.50 -9.65
C SER A 104 0.55 12.90 -8.60
N LYS A 105 1.10 12.05 -7.70
CA LYS A 105 0.38 11.55 -6.52
C LYS A 105 0.11 12.66 -5.49
N ASN A 106 1.03 13.61 -5.27
CA ASN A 106 0.80 14.77 -4.40
C ASN A 106 -0.32 15.66 -4.94
N LYS A 107 -0.36 15.91 -6.26
CA LYS A 107 -1.46 16.66 -6.89
C LYS A 107 -2.81 15.95 -6.72
N THR A 108 -2.81 14.63 -6.86
CA THR A 108 -4.03 13.81 -6.67
C THR A 108 -4.47 13.80 -5.20
N LEU A 109 -3.51 13.67 -4.28
CA LEU A 109 -3.75 13.78 -2.84
C LEU A 109 -4.36 15.12 -2.47
N LEU A 110 -3.83 16.23 -3.02
CA LEU A 110 -4.37 17.57 -2.79
C LEU A 110 -5.83 17.67 -3.24
N LYS A 111 -6.14 17.20 -4.45
CA LYS A 111 -7.53 17.14 -4.95
C LYS A 111 -8.43 16.37 -3.99
N LEU A 112 -8.00 15.18 -3.53
CA LEU A 112 -8.77 14.37 -2.57
C LEU A 112 -8.98 15.10 -1.24
N ILE A 113 -7.96 15.80 -0.73
CA ILE A 113 -8.07 16.59 0.50
C ILE A 113 -9.13 17.69 0.31
N GLU A 114 -9.12 18.37 -0.84
CA GLU A 114 -9.99 19.50 -1.16
C GLU A 114 -11.45 19.11 -1.48
N THR A 115 -11.73 17.83 -1.79
CA THR A 115 -13.10 17.38 -2.07
C THR A 115 -14.10 17.61 -0.92
N SER A 116 -13.61 17.69 0.32
CA SER A 116 -14.45 17.88 1.50
C SER A 116 -13.62 18.39 2.67
N PRO A 117 -14.16 19.18 3.62
CA PRO A 117 -13.46 19.56 4.85
C PRO A 117 -13.41 18.43 5.90
N GLU A 118 -14.08 17.29 5.67
CA GLU A 118 -14.13 16.16 6.61
C GLU A 118 -12.75 15.57 6.91
N LYS A 119 -12.65 14.92 8.08
CA LYS A 119 -11.38 14.33 8.55
C LYS A 119 -10.92 13.20 7.64
N LYS A 120 -9.62 13.18 7.34
CA LYS A 120 -8.95 12.23 6.45
C LYS A 120 -7.68 11.69 7.10
N ILE A 121 -7.48 10.38 6.99
CA ILE A 121 -6.23 9.74 7.37
C ILE A 121 -5.46 9.38 6.10
N ILE A 122 -4.22 9.86 6.00
CA ILE A 122 -3.30 9.57 4.90
C ILE A 122 -2.26 8.58 5.41
N PHE A 123 -2.30 7.36 4.89
CA PHE A 123 -1.32 6.32 5.19
C PHE A 123 -0.20 6.33 4.14
N VAL A 124 1.04 6.32 4.63
CA VAL A 124 2.24 6.11 3.83
C VAL A 124 3.06 4.95 4.40
N LYS A 125 3.80 4.27 3.53
CA LYS A 125 4.65 3.15 3.97
C LYS A 125 6.02 3.63 4.45
N TYR A 126 6.61 4.61 3.76
CA TYR A 126 7.99 5.03 3.95
C TYR A 126 8.10 6.34 4.71
N LEU A 127 9.10 6.45 5.61
CA LEU A 127 9.39 7.72 6.29
C LEU A 127 9.87 8.81 5.32
N GLY A 128 10.55 8.45 4.23
CA GLY A 128 10.90 9.39 3.16
C GLY A 128 9.66 10.03 2.54
N THR A 129 8.65 9.20 2.19
CA THR A 129 7.35 9.65 1.70
C THR A 129 6.60 10.48 2.74
N LEU A 130 6.64 10.08 4.02
CA LEU A 130 6.02 10.84 5.11
C LEU A 130 6.56 12.28 5.16
N LYS A 131 7.88 12.44 5.17
CA LYS A 131 8.53 13.75 5.19
C LYS A 131 8.20 14.55 3.93
N TYR A 132 8.22 13.89 2.78
CA TYR A 132 7.88 14.50 1.51
C TYR A 132 6.47 15.09 1.47
N ILE A 133 5.47 14.33 1.93
CA ILE A 133 4.09 14.81 1.99
C ILE A 133 3.95 15.88 3.07
N ALA A 134 4.63 15.77 4.21
CA ALA A 134 4.61 16.78 5.26
C ALA A 134 5.14 18.14 4.75
N GLU A 135 6.26 18.14 4.02
CA GLU A 135 6.80 19.33 3.37
C GLU A 135 5.83 19.90 2.33
N PHE A 136 5.24 19.04 1.50
CA PHE A 136 4.23 19.43 0.51
C PHE A 136 3.01 20.10 1.16
N LEU A 137 2.39 19.47 2.17
CA LEU A 137 1.24 20.03 2.88
C LEU A 137 1.58 21.35 3.58
N THR A 138 2.77 21.44 4.19
CA THR A 138 3.26 22.69 4.81
C THR A 138 3.40 23.81 3.78
N SER A 139 3.97 23.53 2.61
CA SER A 139 4.10 24.51 1.52
C SER A 139 2.74 25.01 1.00
N ARG A 140 1.71 24.17 1.08
CA ARG A 140 0.32 24.49 0.75
C ARG A 140 -0.45 25.12 1.90
N LYS A 141 0.20 25.38 3.04
CA LYS A 141 -0.42 25.92 4.27
C LYS A 141 -1.60 25.07 4.76
N LEU A 142 -1.56 23.76 4.53
CA LEU A 142 -2.56 22.81 5.00
C LEU A 142 -2.13 22.28 6.37
N PRO A 143 -2.86 22.58 7.45
CA PRO A 143 -2.55 22.07 8.77
C PRO A 143 -2.82 20.55 8.84
N PHE A 144 -1.90 19.80 9.42
CA PHE A 144 -2.02 18.35 9.62
C PHE A 144 -1.43 17.91 10.96
N ALA A 145 -1.93 16.78 11.47
CA ALA A 145 -1.28 16.02 12.54
C ALA A 145 -0.36 14.97 11.94
N LEU A 146 0.80 14.76 12.55
CA LEU A 146 1.80 13.79 12.11
C LEU A 146 1.87 12.64 13.11
N PHE A 147 1.88 11.40 12.61
CA PHE A 147 1.98 10.23 13.48
C PHE A 147 2.93 9.19 12.88
N HIS A 148 4.02 8.84 13.56
CA HIS A 148 4.90 7.77 13.10
C HIS A 148 5.60 7.05 14.26
N GLY A 149 6.15 5.86 13.97
CA GLY A 149 6.77 4.98 14.96
C GLY A 149 7.91 5.60 15.77
N GLN A 150 8.65 6.55 15.18
CA GLN A 150 9.80 7.22 15.84
C GLN A 150 9.39 8.30 16.85
N MET A 151 8.11 8.65 16.96
CA MET A 151 7.62 9.59 17.97
C MET A 151 7.49 8.89 19.32
N ASP A 152 7.76 9.61 20.41
CA ASP A 152 7.46 9.12 21.75
C ASP A 152 5.94 9.03 22.00
N GLN A 153 5.55 8.34 23.06
CA GLN A 153 4.14 8.09 23.37
C GLN A 153 3.35 9.37 23.64
N ARG A 154 3.96 10.36 24.30
CA ARG A 154 3.31 11.63 24.65
C ARG A 154 3.03 12.44 23.40
N MET A 155 4.01 12.57 22.50
CA MET A 155 3.85 13.21 21.20
C MET A 155 2.78 12.51 20.37
N LYS A 156 2.74 11.17 20.37
CA LYS A 156 1.69 10.40 19.69
C LYS A 156 0.30 10.76 20.20
N ASP A 157 0.11 10.83 21.52
CA ASP A 157 -1.16 11.21 22.13
C ASP A 157 -1.55 12.66 21.77
N GLU A 158 -0.60 13.60 21.83
CA GLU A 158 -0.81 15.00 21.44
C GLU A 158 -1.24 15.15 19.97
N GLN A 159 -0.66 14.35 19.06
CA GLN A 159 -0.98 14.38 17.63
C GLN A 159 -2.35 13.78 17.33
N ILE A 160 -2.74 12.69 18.01
CA ILE A 160 -4.11 12.15 17.89
C ILE A 160 -5.13 13.13 18.44
N GLN A 161 -4.84 13.79 19.56
CA GLN A 161 -5.70 14.82 20.11
C GLN A 161 -5.82 16.01 19.16
N SER A 162 -4.69 16.46 18.58
CA SER A 162 -4.66 17.49 17.54
C SER A 162 -5.52 17.10 16.34
N PHE A 163 -5.44 15.86 15.86
CA PHE A 163 -6.29 15.36 14.77
C PHE A 163 -7.77 15.31 15.13
N ARG A 164 -8.09 14.96 16.37
CA ARG A 164 -9.49 14.93 16.83
C ARG A 164 -10.08 16.34 16.88
N GLU A 165 -9.36 17.30 17.45
CA GLU A 165 -9.94 18.59 17.85
C GLU A 165 -9.60 19.76 16.92
N ARG A 166 -8.43 19.75 16.26
CA ARG A 166 -7.88 20.93 15.59
C ARG A 166 -7.59 20.72 14.11
N GLN A 167 -7.16 19.53 13.71
CA GLN A 167 -6.67 19.21 12.38
C GLN A 167 -7.64 18.30 11.64
N ASN A 168 -7.78 18.46 10.32
CA ASN A 168 -8.61 17.55 9.51
C ASN A 168 -7.80 16.50 8.77
N ILE A 169 -6.47 16.55 8.86
CA ILE A 169 -5.58 15.61 8.20
C ILE A 169 -4.71 14.93 9.25
N LEU A 170 -4.69 13.60 9.23
CA LEU A 170 -3.70 12.79 9.92
C LEU A 170 -2.78 12.15 8.89
N LEU A 171 -1.51 12.53 8.87
CA LEU A 171 -0.49 11.91 8.04
C LEU A 171 0.28 10.88 8.89
N THR A 172 0.21 9.60 8.52
CA THR A 172 0.70 8.52 9.39
C THR A 172 1.41 7.38 8.66
N THR A 173 2.36 6.74 9.35
CA THR A 173 2.94 5.45 8.93
C THR A 173 2.22 4.25 9.54
N GLU A 174 2.43 3.06 8.97
CA GLU A 174 1.89 1.77 9.44
C GLU A 174 2.10 1.49 10.92
N ILE A 175 3.33 1.72 11.39
CA ILE A 175 3.78 1.37 12.74
C ILE A 175 3.13 2.31 13.78
N GLY A 176 2.46 3.37 13.33
CA GLY A 176 1.89 4.35 14.22
C GLY A 176 0.48 4.02 14.75
N GLY A 177 -0.35 3.37 13.94
CA GLY A 177 -1.79 3.28 14.20
C GLY A 177 -2.25 2.17 15.15
N GLU A 178 -1.34 1.34 15.66
CA GLU A 178 -1.74 0.16 16.45
C GLU A 178 -2.51 0.55 17.71
N GLY A 179 -3.76 0.06 17.79
CA GLY A 179 -4.63 0.23 18.97
C GLY A 179 -5.38 1.55 19.07
N ARG A 180 -5.20 2.52 18.14
CA ARG A 180 -5.87 3.83 18.25
C ARG A 180 -7.30 3.82 17.70
N ASN A 181 -8.20 4.43 18.46
CA ASN A 181 -9.57 4.69 18.05
C ASN A 181 -9.62 5.91 17.13
N LEU A 182 -9.89 5.70 15.84
CA LEU A 182 -10.05 6.76 14.84
C LEU A 182 -11.48 6.79 14.25
N GLN A 183 -12.49 6.29 14.95
CA GLN A 183 -13.88 6.23 14.47
C GLN A 183 -14.49 7.60 14.13
N PHE A 184 -13.95 8.67 14.70
CA PHE A 184 -14.34 10.05 14.36
C PHE A 184 -13.88 10.48 12.95
N CYS A 185 -13.17 9.60 12.24
CA CYS A 185 -12.80 9.74 10.84
C CYS A 185 -13.46 8.62 10.02
N HIS A 186 -13.90 8.94 8.81
CA HIS A 186 -14.53 7.99 7.89
C HIS A 186 -13.89 7.98 6.50
N CYS A 187 -12.85 8.79 6.27
CA CYS A 187 -12.12 8.84 5.01
C CYS A 187 -10.66 8.41 5.20
N MET A 188 -10.22 7.45 4.39
CA MET A 188 -8.86 6.91 4.37
C MET A 188 -8.27 7.09 2.97
N ILE A 189 -7.04 7.59 2.91
CA ILE A 189 -6.25 7.69 1.69
C ILE A 189 -4.98 6.86 1.90
N ASN A 190 -4.88 5.75 1.20
CA ASN A 190 -3.65 4.99 1.07
C ASN A 190 -2.82 5.62 -0.03
N TYR A 191 -1.83 6.43 0.36
CA TYR A 191 -0.88 6.99 -0.60
C TYR A 191 -0.03 5.88 -1.19
N ASP A 192 0.37 4.90 -0.36
CA ASP A 192 0.94 3.62 -0.80
C ASP A 192 0.13 2.47 -0.21
N LEU A 193 -0.37 1.59 -1.07
CA LEU A 193 -1.15 0.45 -0.63
C LEU A 193 -0.23 -0.69 -0.18
N PRO A 194 -0.42 -1.27 1.01
CA PRO A 194 0.31 -2.46 1.40
C PRO A 194 -0.27 -3.65 0.64
N TRP A 195 0.61 -4.44 0.03
CA TRP A 195 0.24 -5.66 -0.70
C TRP A 195 -0.39 -6.75 0.14
N ASN A 196 -0.14 -6.69 1.45
CA ASN A 196 -0.70 -7.63 2.38
C ASN A 196 -2.13 -7.18 2.72
N PRO A 197 -3.17 -7.92 2.30
CA PRO A 197 -4.55 -7.48 2.51
C PRO A 197 -4.94 -7.44 3.98
N MET A 198 -4.28 -8.23 4.82
CA MET A 198 -4.46 -8.16 6.27
C MET A 198 -4.09 -6.76 6.79
N ARG A 199 -3.01 -6.16 6.27
CA ARG A 199 -2.62 -4.80 6.66
C ARG A 199 -3.67 -3.79 6.20
N ILE A 200 -4.20 -3.94 4.98
CA ILE A 200 -5.28 -3.08 4.47
C ILE A 200 -6.50 -3.16 5.41
N GLU A 201 -6.96 -4.36 5.74
CA GLU A 201 -8.11 -4.56 6.62
C GLU A 201 -7.87 -4.05 8.04
N GLN A 202 -6.65 -4.22 8.58
CA GLN A 202 -6.28 -3.65 9.87
C GLN A 202 -6.31 -2.12 9.86
N ARG A 203 -5.96 -1.47 8.74
CA ARG A 203 -6.14 -0.01 8.56
C ARG A 203 -7.63 0.33 8.53
N ILE A 204 -8.42 -0.34 7.68
CA ILE A 204 -9.86 -0.10 7.53
C ILE A 204 -10.58 -0.26 8.86
N GLY A 205 -10.26 -1.30 9.64
CA GLY A 205 -10.83 -1.57 10.97
C GLY A 205 -10.57 -0.47 12.01
N ARG A 206 -9.70 0.51 11.76
CA ARG A 206 -9.51 1.69 12.63
C ARG A 206 -10.66 2.68 12.53
N ILE A 207 -11.32 2.74 11.37
CA ILE A 207 -12.41 3.66 11.05
C ILE A 207 -13.75 2.95 10.79
N HIS A 208 -13.72 1.72 10.28
CA HIS A 208 -14.89 0.91 9.94
C HIS A 208 -15.13 -0.17 11.01
N ARG A 209 -15.87 0.21 12.05
CA ARG A 209 -16.20 -0.67 13.19
C ARG A 209 -17.43 -0.16 13.94
N ILE A 210 -17.95 -0.96 14.87
CA ILE A 210 -19.16 -0.66 15.67
C ILE A 210 -19.09 0.75 16.26
N GLY A 211 -20.08 1.59 16.01
CA GLY A 211 -20.13 3.00 16.41
C GLY A 211 -19.67 3.99 15.34
N GLN A 212 -19.32 3.52 14.14
CA GLN A 212 -19.23 4.38 12.96
C GLN A 212 -20.64 4.69 12.44
N GLU A 213 -20.93 5.97 12.19
CA GLU A 213 -22.24 6.44 11.74
C GLU A 213 -22.22 6.93 10.28
N LYS A 214 -21.03 7.19 9.73
CA LYS A 214 -20.85 7.64 8.34
C LYS A 214 -20.35 6.50 7.44
N GLU A 215 -20.70 6.57 6.17
CA GLU A 215 -20.12 5.72 5.14
C GLU A 215 -18.60 5.88 5.11
N VAL A 216 -17.88 4.77 4.97
CA VAL A 216 -16.41 4.78 4.98
C VAL A 216 -15.88 4.85 3.56
N LEU A 217 -15.08 5.88 3.26
CA LEU A 217 -14.45 6.08 1.95
C LEU A 217 -12.97 5.71 2.02
N ILE A 218 -12.50 4.87 1.09
CA ILE A 218 -11.13 4.39 1.01
C ILE A 218 -10.60 4.70 -0.40
N TYR A 219 -9.57 5.54 -0.48
CA TYR A 219 -8.90 5.87 -1.73
C TYR A 219 -7.51 5.25 -1.76
N ASN A 220 -7.21 4.49 -2.80
CA ASN A 220 -5.89 3.88 -3.01
C ASN A 220 -5.21 4.57 -4.18
N LEU A 221 -4.14 5.33 -3.93
CA LEU A 221 -3.36 5.94 -5.01
C LEU A 221 -2.39 4.92 -5.57
N CYS A 222 -2.27 4.87 -6.90
CA CYS A 222 -1.34 4.00 -7.59
C CYS A 222 -0.73 4.71 -8.80
N ALA A 223 0.59 4.70 -8.92
CA ALA A 223 1.25 5.23 -10.12
C ALA A 223 1.08 4.25 -11.28
N VAL A 224 0.55 4.71 -12.40
CA VAL A 224 0.36 3.89 -13.62
C VAL A 224 1.70 3.38 -14.15
N GLU A 225 1.69 2.20 -14.79
CA GLU A 225 2.88 1.55 -15.38
C GLU A 225 3.97 1.15 -14.37
N SER A 226 3.70 1.28 -13.06
CA SER A 226 4.61 0.81 -12.01
C SER A 226 4.31 -0.63 -11.61
N ALA A 227 5.26 -1.31 -10.97
CA ALA A 227 5.03 -2.62 -10.35
C ALA A 227 3.78 -2.63 -9.46
N GLU A 228 3.48 -1.51 -8.80
CA GLU A 228 2.29 -1.34 -7.98
C GLU A 228 0.98 -1.52 -8.77
N ASP A 229 0.93 -0.94 -9.97
CA ASP A 229 -0.23 -0.93 -10.85
C ASP A 229 -0.60 -2.34 -11.31
N TYR A 230 0.41 -3.14 -11.66
CA TYR A 230 0.22 -4.53 -12.07
C TYR A 230 -0.29 -5.39 -10.91
N ILE A 231 0.22 -5.17 -9.69
CA ILE A 231 -0.28 -5.88 -8.51
C ILE A 231 -1.74 -5.51 -8.24
N LEU A 232 -2.04 -4.21 -8.25
CA LEU A 232 -3.38 -3.70 -8.00
C LEU A 232 -4.38 -4.15 -9.05
N GLU A 233 -4.01 -4.17 -10.33
CA GLU A 233 -4.88 -4.67 -11.39
C GLU A 233 -5.28 -6.13 -11.14
N ILE A 234 -4.35 -6.97 -10.68
CA ILE A 234 -4.62 -8.36 -10.35
C ILE A 234 -5.50 -8.47 -9.09
N LEU A 235 -5.15 -7.76 -8.00
CA LEU A 235 -5.85 -7.86 -6.73
C LEU A 235 -7.25 -7.23 -6.75
N ASP A 236 -7.41 -6.08 -7.41
CA ASP A 236 -8.64 -5.31 -7.46
C ASP A 236 -9.59 -5.89 -8.51
N LYS A 237 -9.22 -5.86 -9.81
CA LYS A 237 -10.13 -6.21 -10.89
C LYS A 237 -10.45 -7.70 -11.01
N LYS A 238 -9.53 -8.59 -10.59
CA LYS A 238 -9.69 -10.04 -10.81
C LYS A 238 -10.16 -10.75 -9.55
N ILE A 239 -9.77 -10.26 -8.38
CA ILE A 239 -10.10 -10.89 -7.09
C ILE A 239 -11.18 -10.11 -6.34
N ASN A 240 -11.45 -8.83 -6.66
CA ASN A 240 -12.32 -7.95 -5.86
C ASN A 240 -11.88 -7.92 -4.40
N MET A 241 -10.56 -7.82 -4.16
CA MET A 241 -9.97 -7.96 -2.83
C MET A 241 -10.60 -6.99 -1.80
N PHE A 242 -10.96 -5.77 -2.19
CA PHE A 242 -11.50 -4.78 -1.26
C PHE A 242 -12.95 -5.06 -0.82
N GLU A 243 -13.69 -5.88 -1.56
CA GLU A 243 -15.05 -6.29 -1.23
C GLU A 243 -15.09 -7.53 -0.32
N MET A 244 -14.00 -8.29 -0.25
CA MET A 244 -13.90 -9.53 0.51
C MET A 244 -13.76 -9.29 2.02
N VAL A 245 -14.24 -10.25 2.81
CA VAL A 245 -14.04 -10.24 4.28
C VAL A 245 -12.66 -10.83 4.61
N ILE A 246 -12.04 -10.37 5.70
CA ILE A 246 -10.69 -10.76 6.19
C ILE A 246 -10.38 -12.26 6.04
N GLY A 247 -11.28 -13.13 6.49
CA GLY A 247 -11.06 -14.59 6.45
C GLY A 247 -11.06 -15.19 5.05
N GLU A 248 -11.75 -14.56 4.10
CA GLU A 248 -11.80 -15.01 2.70
C GLU A 248 -10.45 -14.74 2.03
N ILE A 249 -9.89 -13.56 2.27
CA ILE A 249 -8.62 -13.15 1.66
C ILE A 249 -7.45 -13.99 2.20
N GLU A 250 -7.43 -14.29 3.50
CA GLU A 250 -6.44 -15.22 4.09
C GLU A 250 -6.49 -16.60 3.43
N MET A 251 -7.69 -17.15 3.24
CA MET A 251 -7.85 -18.48 2.67
C MET A 251 -7.46 -18.53 1.19
N ILE A 252 -7.71 -17.45 0.43
CA ILE A 252 -7.31 -17.35 -0.97
C ILE A 252 -5.80 -17.21 -1.09
N LEU A 253 -5.19 -16.27 -0.37
CA LEU A 253 -3.74 -16.07 -0.42
C LEU A 253 -2.97 -17.23 0.21
N GLY A 254 -3.51 -17.87 1.25
CA GLY A 254 -2.94 -19.04 1.90
C GLY A 254 -2.78 -20.23 0.96
N ARG A 255 -3.70 -20.41 -0.01
CA ARG A 255 -3.60 -21.46 -1.03
C ARG A 255 -2.51 -21.22 -2.08
N ILE A 256 -1.97 -20.01 -2.14
CA ILE A 256 -0.88 -19.62 -3.05
C ILE A 256 0.45 -19.65 -2.30
N ARG A 257 0.40 -19.46 -0.98
CA ARG A 257 1.51 -19.56 -0.05
C ARG A 257 1.87 -21.02 0.21
N GLU A 258 2.53 -21.67 -0.76
CA GLU A 258 3.28 -22.87 -0.42
C GLU A 258 4.65 -22.52 0.19
N GLU A 259 5.36 -21.43 -0.23
CA GLU A 259 6.67 -21.08 0.38
C GLU A 259 7.09 -19.58 0.41
N ARG A 260 6.37 -18.62 -0.20
CA ARG A 260 6.83 -17.20 -0.30
C ARG A 260 5.73 -16.15 -0.08
N ASP A 261 6.12 -14.93 0.32
CA ASP A 261 5.19 -13.81 0.44
C ASP A 261 4.66 -13.36 -0.94
N PHE A 262 3.40 -12.95 -1.02
CA PHE A 262 2.77 -12.54 -2.28
C PHE A 262 3.49 -11.38 -2.96
N SER A 263 3.95 -10.40 -2.17
CA SER A 263 4.69 -9.28 -2.73
C SER A 263 6.01 -9.73 -3.36
N GLU A 264 6.73 -10.67 -2.74
CA GLU A 264 7.98 -11.21 -3.27
C GLU A 264 7.80 -11.86 -4.63
N MET A 265 6.75 -12.67 -4.81
CA MET A 265 6.45 -13.30 -6.10
C MET A 265 6.24 -12.26 -7.20
N VAL A 266 5.56 -11.15 -6.90
CA VAL A 266 5.31 -10.12 -7.91
C VAL A 266 6.59 -9.38 -8.28
N TYR A 267 7.41 -8.99 -7.30
CA TYR A 267 8.68 -8.32 -7.60
C TYR A 267 9.66 -9.22 -8.35
N ASP A 268 9.70 -10.52 -8.03
CA ASP A 268 10.49 -11.49 -8.79
C ASP A 268 10.07 -11.53 -10.27
N ILE A 269 8.74 -11.51 -10.54
CA ILE A 269 8.21 -11.45 -11.91
C ILE A 269 8.52 -10.10 -12.57
N TRP A 270 8.38 -9.00 -11.84
CA TRP A 270 8.62 -7.65 -12.35
C TRP A 270 10.07 -7.43 -12.79
N ASN A 271 11.02 -8.05 -12.09
CA ASN A 271 12.46 -7.98 -12.36
C ASN A 271 12.93 -8.80 -13.56
N LEU A 272 12.04 -9.57 -14.20
CA LEU A 272 12.36 -10.28 -15.43
C LEU A 272 12.70 -9.27 -16.54
N THR A 273 13.77 -9.55 -17.29
CA THR A 273 14.24 -8.70 -18.39
C THR A 273 13.34 -8.80 -19.62
N SER A 274 12.79 -9.99 -19.87
CA SER A 274 11.84 -10.22 -20.98
C SER A 274 10.44 -9.75 -20.62
N THR A 275 9.92 -8.81 -21.40
CA THR A 275 8.52 -8.34 -21.27
C THR A 275 7.54 -9.49 -21.52
N GLU A 276 7.80 -10.32 -22.53
CA GLU A 276 6.97 -11.48 -22.85
C GLU A 276 6.97 -12.51 -21.71
N GLU A 277 8.13 -12.80 -21.10
CA GLU A 277 8.18 -13.71 -19.96
C GLU A 277 7.45 -13.11 -18.75
N ARG A 278 7.61 -11.81 -18.50
CA ARG A 278 6.93 -11.09 -17.43
C ARG A 278 5.40 -11.19 -17.58
N GLU A 279 4.87 -10.90 -18.77
CA GLU A 279 3.44 -11.02 -19.06
C GLU A 279 2.93 -12.46 -18.87
N LYS A 280 3.67 -13.44 -19.38
CA LYS A 280 3.34 -14.87 -19.20
C LYS A 280 3.29 -15.27 -17.72
N ARG A 281 4.28 -14.84 -16.93
CA ARG A 281 4.37 -15.16 -15.49
C ARG A 281 3.27 -14.47 -14.68
N PHE A 282 2.92 -13.23 -15.03
CA PHE A 282 1.77 -12.55 -14.44
C PHE A 282 0.45 -13.26 -14.79
N GLY A 283 0.27 -13.72 -16.03
CA GLY A 283 -0.90 -14.52 -16.41
C GLY A 283 -1.00 -15.81 -15.59
N GLN A 284 0.12 -16.52 -15.39
CA GLN A 284 0.15 -17.71 -14.52
C GLN A 284 -0.21 -17.40 -13.07
N LEU A 285 0.25 -16.25 -12.54
CA LEU A 285 -0.10 -15.80 -11.19
C LEU A 285 -1.59 -15.49 -11.09
N GLU A 286 -2.16 -14.81 -12.09
CA GLU A 286 -3.60 -14.52 -12.18
C GLU A 286 -4.42 -15.82 -12.16
N ASP A 287 -4.05 -16.82 -12.96
CA ASP A 287 -4.76 -18.11 -13.01
C ASP A 287 -4.66 -18.88 -11.70
N LYS A 288 -3.55 -18.77 -10.97
CA LYS A 288 -3.42 -19.33 -9.61
C LYS A 288 -4.37 -18.64 -8.64
N LEU A 289 -4.43 -17.30 -8.67
CA LEU A 289 -5.31 -16.50 -7.81
C LEU A 289 -6.79 -16.79 -8.07
N LYS A 290 -7.20 -16.87 -9.35
CA LYS A 290 -8.58 -17.23 -9.72
C LYS A 290 -8.95 -18.63 -9.21
N ARG A 291 -8.08 -19.62 -9.42
CA ARG A 291 -8.31 -20.99 -8.91
C ARG A 291 -8.40 -21.02 -7.39
N ALA A 292 -7.55 -20.28 -6.69
CA ALA A 292 -7.62 -20.16 -5.25
C ALA A 292 -8.94 -19.52 -4.78
N LYS A 293 -9.41 -18.46 -5.45
CA LYS A 293 -10.71 -17.81 -5.20
C LYS A 293 -11.89 -18.74 -5.44
N THR A 294 -11.96 -19.40 -6.61
CA THR A 294 -13.04 -20.34 -6.94
C THR A 294 -13.05 -21.53 -5.98
N GLY A 295 -11.88 -22.08 -5.70
CA GLY A 295 -11.77 -23.17 -4.73
C GLY A 295 -12.22 -22.74 -3.33
N TYR A 296 -11.95 -21.51 -2.91
CA TYR A 296 -12.44 -20.99 -1.64
C TYR A 296 -13.97 -20.87 -1.63
N GLN A 297 -14.56 -20.31 -2.68
CA GLN A 297 -16.01 -20.18 -2.83
C GLN A 297 -16.71 -21.55 -2.81
N GLN A 298 -16.13 -22.56 -3.46
CA GLN A 298 -16.64 -23.94 -3.43
C GLN A 298 -16.57 -24.54 -2.03
N THR A 299 -15.45 -24.38 -1.31
CA THR A 299 -15.33 -24.83 0.09
C THR A 299 -16.38 -24.17 0.97
N LYS A 300 -16.55 -22.84 0.86
CA LYS A 300 -17.55 -22.08 1.61
C LYS A 300 -18.98 -22.56 1.33
N ALA A 301 -19.34 -22.75 0.06
CA ALA A 301 -20.67 -23.24 -0.32
C ALA A 301 -20.93 -24.67 0.16
N LEU A 302 -19.89 -25.52 0.22
CA LEU A 302 -20.00 -26.87 0.77
C LEU A 302 -20.17 -26.85 2.29
N GLU A 303 -19.42 -26.01 3.00
CA GLU A 303 -19.57 -25.80 4.45
C GLU A 303 -20.97 -25.28 4.80
N GLU A 304 -21.49 -24.29 4.06
CA GLU A 304 -22.85 -23.79 4.24
C GLU A 304 -23.91 -24.89 4.02
N LYS A 305 -23.73 -25.77 3.03
CA LYS A 305 -24.64 -26.91 2.81
C LYS A 305 -24.54 -27.99 3.89
N LEU A 306 -23.35 -28.26 4.42
CA LEU A 306 -23.12 -29.32 5.41
C LEU A 306 -23.49 -28.90 6.84
N PHE A 307 -23.31 -27.63 7.17
CA PHE A 307 -23.46 -27.11 8.54
C PHE A 307 -24.56 -26.05 8.68
N GLY A 308 -25.16 -25.58 7.58
CA GLY A 308 -26.21 -24.55 7.60
C GLY A 308 -27.57 -25.04 8.06
N GLU A 309 -27.85 -26.35 8.03
CA GLU A 309 -29.16 -26.90 8.45
C GLU A 309 -29.22 -27.30 9.95
N ASN A 310 -28.12 -27.26 10.70
CA ASN A 310 -28.07 -27.85 12.06
C ASN A 310 -28.02 -26.84 13.23
N TYR A 311 -28.41 -25.58 13.03
CA TYR A 311 -28.44 -24.57 14.10
C TYR A 311 -29.77 -23.81 14.22
N GLU A 312 -30.89 -24.47 13.93
CA GLU A 312 -32.21 -24.09 14.43
C GLU A 312 -32.71 -25.17 15.41
N LEU A 313 -32.27 -25.10 16.67
CA LEU A 313 -32.93 -25.77 17.81
C LEU A 313 -32.77 -24.92 19.07
#